data_AF-A0A7M4FLP4-F1
#
_entry.id   AF-A0A7M4FLP4-F1
#
_cell.length_a   1.000
_cell.length_b   1.000
_cell.length_c   1.000
_cell.angle_alpha   90.00
_cell.angle_beta   90.00
_cell.angle_gamma   90.00
#
_symmetry.space_group_name_H-M   'P 1'
#
loop_
_entity.id
_entity.type
_entity.pdbx_description
1 polymer ?
#
loop_
_entity_poly.entity_id
_entity_poly.type
_entity_poly.pdbx_seq_one_letter_code
_entity_poly.pdbx_strand_id
1 'polypeptide(L)'
;MKSEQQFNSMIAVTGEFPGDFPISVWVTHTDCWLCWPIAGNVTMLQVTEFIVGNLTIAQIEDNSTLVKQGPSSATDTLTLISFFLHDPSNYFKLASFIYYWDFGDGTQQVTKESFVYYNYSTVGNRTVHLKVVAEWEEIGSSTNQRKMVQKTGDFTTALELLETRVMENLSLSLQINGSPPLTLCWLIKSECIPLEGEKCHLVVINGSYYNLSHTFSDAGQYCLSVRVENGVNTLQAYHEIKVWPTGIHPAFFALPCIALLSMMLALVMYTNFRSTTQQKDLIEVSLLIFVLNLEYCEIHKESYGLLHPLYKPVKTYTV
;
A
#
# COMPACT_ATOMS: atom_id res chain seq x y z
N MET A 1 -43.67 15.66 37.12
CA MET A 1 -42.70 15.01 36.22
C MET A 1 -42.13 13.80 36.96
N LYS A 2 -42.60 12.58 36.64
CA LYS A 2 -41.98 11.36 37.17
C LYS A 2 -40.68 11.15 36.40
N SER A 3 -39.57 11.13 37.12
CA SER A 3 -38.26 10.74 36.60
C SER A 3 -38.36 9.31 36.05
N GLU A 4 -38.06 9.12 34.77
CA GLU A 4 -37.88 7.80 34.18
C GLU A 4 -36.63 7.18 34.80
N GLN A 5 -36.84 6.33 35.81
CA GLN A 5 -35.77 5.63 36.47
C GLN A 5 -35.36 4.46 35.57
N GLN A 6 -34.15 4.55 34.99
CA GLN A 6 -33.63 3.53 34.09
C GLN A 6 -33.18 2.31 34.89
N PHE A 7 -33.92 1.21 34.78
CA PHE A 7 -33.57 -0.07 35.38
C PHE A 7 -32.75 -0.89 34.37
N ASN A 8 -31.51 -1.24 34.73
CA ASN A 8 -30.69 -2.16 33.96
C ASN A 8 -30.71 -3.53 34.63
N SER A 9 -30.96 -4.58 33.84
CA SER A 9 -30.84 -5.97 34.26
C SER A 9 -29.91 -6.70 33.29
N MET A 10 -29.05 -7.57 33.83
CA MET A 10 -28.10 -8.35 33.05
C MET A 10 -28.43 -9.83 33.20
N ILE A 11 -28.55 -10.53 32.08
CA ILE A 11 -28.72 -11.98 32.02
C ILE A 11 -27.45 -12.55 31.41
N ALA A 12 -26.78 -13.45 32.12
CA ALA A 12 -25.65 -14.20 31.58
C ALA A 12 -26.16 -15.53 31.02
N VAL A 13 -25.91 -15.77 29.72
CA VAL A 13 -26.25 -17.02 29.04
C VAL A 13 -24.95 -17.70 28.62
N THR A 14 -24.79 -18.96 29.00
CA THR A 14 -23.65 -19.79 28.61
C THR A 14 -24.15 -20.92 27.70
N GLY A 15 -23.62 -20.99 26.48
CA GLY A 15 -23.88 -22.09 25.55
C GLY A 15 -22.66 -22.98 25.41
N GLU A 16 -22.84 -24.31 25.43
CA GLU A 16 -21.76 -25.28 25.17
C GLU A 16 -21.43 -25.40 23.68
N PHE A 17 -22.34 -24.98 22.80
CA PHE A 17 -22.22 -25.18 21.36
C PHE A 17 -22.41 -23.85 20.60
N PRO A 18 -21.72 -23.67 19.47
CA PRO A 18 -21.95 -22.55 18.59
C PRO A 18 -23.35 -22.63 17.97
N GLY A 19 -23.96 -21.48 17.71
CA GLY A 19 -25.29 -21.40 17.10
C GLY A 19 -25.98 -20.05 17.32
N ASP A 20 -27.13 -19.90 16.69
CA ASP A 20 -28.02 -18.74 16.86
C ASP A 20 -29.10 -19.07 17.88
N PHE A 21 -29.10 -18.34 18.99
CA PHE A 21 -30.01 -18.54 20.10
C PHE A 21 -31.03 -17.40 20.17
N PRO A 22 -32.33 -17.67 19.94
CA PRO A 22 -33.36 -16.65 20.12
C PRO A 22 -33.53 -16.35 21.60
N ILE A 23 -33.32 -15.09 21.97
CA ILE A 23 -33.61 -14.55 23.30
C ILE A 23 -34.92 -13.79 23.21
N SER A 24 -35.97 -14.40 23.73
CA SER A 24 -37.30 -13.80 23.86
C SER A 24 -37.48 -13.15 25.23
N VAL A 25 -37.94 -11.90 25.25
CA VAL A 25 -38.28 -11.17 26.46
C VAL A 25 -39.76 -10.82 26.41
N TRP A 26 -40.48 -11.06 27.49
CA TRP A 26 -41.89 -10.68 27.64
C TRP A 26 -42.10 -9.91 28.94
N VAL A 27 -43.01 -8.95 28.88
CA VAL A 27 -43.41 -8.09 30.00
C VAL A 27 -44.82 -8.50 30.43
N THR A 28 -44.98 -8.85 31.70
CA THR A 28 -46.26 -9.20 32.31
C THR A 28 -46.60 -8.23 33.44
N HIS A 29 -47.87 -8.15 33.81
CA HIS A 29 -48.28 -7.42 35.01
C HIS A 29 -47.65 -8.06 36.26
N THR A 30 -47.24 -7.25 37.24
CA THR A 30 -46.57 -7.74 38.47
C THR A 30 -47.44 -8.71 39.26
N ASP A 31 -48.76 -8.50 39.22
CA ASP A 31 -49.72 -9.20 40.09
C ASP A 31 -50.45 -10.36 39.40
N CYS A 32 -50.00 -10.83 38.23
CA CYS A 32 -50.67 -11.90 37.50
C CYS A 32 -49.69 -12.84 36.77
N TRP A 33 -49.47 -14.02 37.36
CA TRP A 33 -48.57 -15.04 36.81
C TRP A 33 -49.09 -15.77 35.57
N LEU A 34 -50.42 -15.77 35.34
CA LEU A 34 -51.10 -16.49 34.25
C LEU A 34 -51.65 -15.56 33.16
N CYS A 35 -51.35 -14.27 33.22
CA CYS A 35 -51.85 -13.30 32.24
C CYS A 35 -51.05 -13.35 30.93
N TRP A 36 -51.70 -12.96 29.84
CA TRP A 36 -51.05 -12.75 28.55
C TRP A 36 -49.99 -11.64 28.65
N PRO A 37 -48.84 -11.78 27.97
CA PRO A 37 -47.79 -10.76 27.98
C PRO A 37 -48.28 -9.46 27.31
N ILE A 38 -47.98 -8.33 27.93
CA ILE A 38 -48.41 -6.98 27.50
C ILE A 38 -47.51 -6.48 26.36
N ALA A 39 -46.25 -6.86 26.41
CA ALA A 39 -45.28 -6.60 25.36
C ALA A 39 -44.28 -7.75 25.32
N GLY A 40 -43.70 -7.99 24.15
CA GLY A 40 -42.60 -8.91 23.99
C GLY A 40 -41.74 -8.53 22.82
N ASN A 41 -40.48 -8.92 22.88
CA ASN A 41 -39.55 -8.79 21.78
C ASN A 41 -38.61 -9.99 21.74
N VAL A 42 -38.02 -10.23 20.59
CA VAL A 42 -37.03 -11.29 20.37
C VAL A 42 -35.78 -10.67 19.78
N THR A 43 -34.63 -11.06 20.29
CA THR A 43 -33.32 -10.79 19.68
C THR A 43 -32.59 -12.11 19.45
N MET A 44 -31.62 -12.11 18.54
CA MET A 44 -30.80 -13.30 18.26
C MET A 44 -29.41 -13.11 18.87
N LEU A 45 -28.98 -14.07 19.69
CA LEU A 45 -27.61 -14.16 20.19
C LEU A 45 -26.85 -15.18 19.36
N GLN A 46 -25.86 -14.71 18.62
CA GLN A 46 -24.97 -15.58 17.87
C GLN A 46 -23.76 -15.97 18.73
N VAL A 47 -23.59 -17.26 18.97
CA VAL A 47 -22.41 -17.84 19.65
C VAL A 47 -21.54 -18.49 18.59
N THR A 48 -20.32 -17.99 18.42
CA THR A 48 -19.39 -18.48 17.40
C THR A 48 -18.40 -19.47 17.97
N GLU A 49 -18.01 -20.44 17.14
CA GLU A 49 -16.90 -21.34 17.49
C GLU A 49 -15.54 -20.62 17.37
N PHE A 50 -15.47 -19.62 16.49
CA PHE A 50 -14.27 -18.89 16.10
C PHE A 50 -14.17 -17.52 16.77
N ILE A 51 -12.95 -16.99 16.83
CA ILE A 51 -12.69 -15.61 17.25
C ILE A 51 -13.40 -14.65 16.30
N VAL A 52 -14.06 -13.64 16.86
CA VAL A 52 -14.75 -12.58 16.09
C VAL A 52 -13.98 -11.28 16.25
N GLY A 53 -13.85 -10.54 15.16
CA GLY A 53 -13.16 -9.26 15.14
C GLY A 53 -13.19 -8.62 13.76
N ASN A 54 -12.52 -7.48 13.64
CA ASN A 54 -12.39 -6.75 12.39
C ASN A 54 -10.92 -6.49 12.06
N LEU A 55 -10.57 -6.60 10.78
CA LEU A 55 -9.24 -6.35 10.26
C LEU A 55 -9.26 -5.06 9.43
N THR A 56 -8.46 -4.08 9.82
CA THR A 56 -8.41 -2.77 9.16
C THR A 56 -7.02 -2.47 8.61
N ILE A 57 -6.98 -1.75 7.50
CA ILE A 57 -5.75 -1.26 6.87
C ILE A 57 -5.82 0.26 6.81
N ALA A 58 -4.71 0.90 7.16
CA ALA A 58 -4.51 2.34 7.07
C ALA A 58 -3.10 2.62 6.52
N GLN A 59 -2.98 3.54 5.57
CA GLN A 59 -1.68 4.08 5.18
C GLN A 59 -1.39 5.35 5.97
N ILE A 60 -0.17 5.45 6.48
CA ILE A 60 0.32 6.62 7.20
C ILE A 60 1.21 7.41 6.23
N GLU A 61 0.74 8.59 5.84
CA GLU A 61 1.51 9.60 5.11
C GLU A 61 2.05 10.62 6.13
N ASP A 62 3.24 11.17 5.88
CA ASP A 62 4.08 11.81 6.90
C ASP A 62 3.38 12.89 7.76
N ASN A 63 3.67 12.82 9.07
CA ASN A 63 3.30 13.74 10.14
C ASN A 63 1.79 13.89 10.48
N SER A 64 1.23 12.79 10.97
CA SER A 64 0.12 12.72 11.96
C SER A 64 -1.33 12.91 11.52
N THR A 65 -1.64 13.25 10.27
CA THR A 65 -3.05 13.32 9.85
C THR A 65 -3.22 12.96 8.39
N LEU A 66 -3.63 11.72 8.12
CA LEU A 66 -4.72 11.34 7.19
C LEU A 66 -4.68 9.82 7.01
N VAL A 67 -5.51 9.12 7.78
CA VAL A 67 -5.88 7.74 7.48
C VAL A 67 -6.70 7.79 6.20
N LYS A 68 -6.12 7.40 5.05
CA LYS A 68 -6.95 7.07 3.89
C LYS A 68 -7.69 5.77 4.21
N GLN A 69 -8.94 5.89 4.67
CA GLN A 69 -9.93 4.82 4.52
C GLN A 69 -10.47 4.91 3.08
N GLY A 70 -9.79 4.25 2.15
CA GLY A 70 -10.18 4.22 0.75
C GLY A 70 -9.43 3.11 0.01
N PRO A 71 -10.00 2.58 -1.08
CA PRO A 71 -9.38 1.50 -1.85
C PRO A 71 -8.10 1.93 -2.56
N SER A 72 -7.91 3.22 -2.85
CA SER A 72 -6.78 3.75 -3.60
C SER A 72 -5.60 4.18 -2.70
N SER A 73 -4.61 3.31 -2.59
CA SER A 73 -3.46 3.45 -1.71
C SER A 73 -2.14 3.53 -2.49
N ALA A 74 -1.14 4.26 -1.98
CA ALA A 74 0.13 4.50 -2.66
C ALA A 74 1.20 3.46 -2.25
N THR A 75 2.02 3.00 -3.19
CA THR A 75 3.17 2.13 -2.90
C THR A 75 4.31 2.86 -2.19
N ASP A 76 5.12 2.13 -1.44
CA ASP A 76 6.26 2.67 -0.68
C ASP A 76 5.85 3.60 0.49
N THR A 77 4.62 3.43 1.00
CA THR A 77 4.11 4.13 2.18
C THR A 77 3.90 3.15 3.33
N LEU A 78 4.11 3.63 4.57
CA LEU A 78 3.99 2.79 5.75
C LEU A 78 2.52 2.40 5.95
N THR A 79 2.22 1.12 5.74
CA THR A 79 0.87 0.58 5.88
C THR A 79 0.74 -0.05 7.27
N LEU A 80 -0.15 0.51 8.08
CA LEU A 80 -0.56 -0.06 9.36
C LEU A 80 -1.73 -1.00 9.14
N ILE A 81 -1.54 -2.26 9.50
CA ILE A 81 -2.58 -3.29 9.48
C ILE A 81 -2.88 -3.65 10.93
N SER A 82 -4.15 -3.61 11.33
CA SER A 82 -4.55 -3.82 12.71
C SER A 82 -5.81 -4.66 12.84
N PHE A 83 -5.80 -5.54 13.83
CA PHE A 83 -6.92 -6.40 14.21
C PHE A 83 -7.58 -5.89 15.50
N PHE A 84 -8.91 -5.80 15.47
CA PHE A 84 -9.76 -5.41 16.59
C PHE A 84 -10.61 -6.60 17.02
N LEU A 85 -10.29 -7.16 18.19
CA LEU A 85 -11.06 -8.25 18.82
C LEU A 85 -12.44 -7.75 19.26
N HIS A 86 -13.49 -8.51 18.96
CA HIS A 86 -14.83 -8.28 19.48
C HIS A 86 -15.12 -9.25 20.64
N ASP A 87 -14.85 -8.82 21.89
CA ASP A 87 -15.08 -9.60 23.11
C ASP A 87 -15.74 -8.79 24.23
N PRO A 88 -17.04 -8.44 24.10
CA PRO A 88 -17.78 -7.72 25.14
C PRO A 88 -17.92 -8.52 26.44
N SER A 89 -17.87 -9.86 26.37
CA SER A 89 -17.96 -10.77 27.51
C SER A 89 -16.68 -10.88 28.34
N ASN A 90 -15.54 -10.41 27.82
CA ASN A 90 -14.21 -10.70 28.35
C ASN A 90 -13.91 -12.20 28.44
N TYR A 91 -14.43 -12.99 27.49
CA TYR A 91 -14.21 -14.42 27.40
C TYR A 91 -12.72 -14.75 27.22
N PHE A 92 -11.99 -13.95 26.44
CA PHE A 92 -10.57 -14.15 26.16
C PHE A 92 -9.63 -13.41 27.13
N LYS A 93 -10.12 -12.99 28.30
CA LYS A 93 -9.35 -12.18 29.27
C LYS A 93 -8.03 -12.82 29.70
N LEU A 94 -7.98 -14.14 29.78
CA LEU A 94 -6.80 -14.90 30.19
C LEU A 94 -6.02 -15.50 29.00
N ALA A 95 -6.45 -15.22 27.77
CA ALA A 95 -5.86 -15.79 26.59
C ALA A 95 -4.60 -15.03 26.16
N SER A 96 -3.59 -15.81 25.75
CA SER A 96 -2.46 -15.32 24.97
C SER A 96 -2.81 -15.39 23.50
N PHE A 97 -2.49 -14.33 22.75
CA PHE A 97 -2.77 -14.24 21.32
C PHE A 97 -1.50 -14.37 20.48
N ILE A 98 -1.63 -15.06 19.35
CA ILE A 98 -0.62 -15.17 18.30
C ILE A 98 -1.28 -14.81 16.97
N TYR A 99 -0.63 -13.92 16.22
CA TYR A 99 -1.13 -13.39 14.95
C TYR A 99 -0.22 -13.85 13.82
N TYR A 100 -0.78 -14.58 12.85
CA TYR A 100 -0.10 -15.05 11.65
C TYR A 100 -0.56 -14.22 10.46
N TRP A 101 0.31 -13.34 9.98
CA TRP A 101 0.07 -12.42 8.89
C TRP A 101 0.60 -13.02 7.58
N ASP A 102 -0.21 -12.95 6.53
CA ASP A 102 0.18 -13.14 5.15
C ASP A 102 -0.24 -11.88 4.38
N PHE A 103 0.73 -11.18 3.79
CA PHE A 103 0.50 -9.88 3.17
C PHE A 103 0.03 -9.99 1.70
N GLY A 104 -0.11 -11.20 1.16
CA GLY A 104 -0.58 -11.42 -0.22
C GLY A 104 0.45 -11.10 -1.31
N ASP A 105 1.70 -10.83 -0.93
CA ASP A 105 2.86 -10.74 -1.83
C ASP A 105 3.83 -11.91 -1.67
N GLY A 106 3.44 -12.92 -0.89
CA GLY A 106 4.24 -14.10 -0.56
C GLY A 106 5.06 -13.94 0.72
N THR A 107 5.07 -12.76 1.34
CA THR A 107 5.69 -12.56 2.65
C THR A 107 4.72 -12.89 3.79
N GLN A 108 5.26 -13.48 4.85
CA GLN A 108 4.51 -13.87 6.04
C GLN A 108 5.25 -13.44 7.30
N GLN A 109 4.51 -13.12 8.36
CA GLN A 109 5.05 -12.69 9.64
C GLN A 109 4.22 -13.22 10.80
N VAL A 110 4.86 -13.49 11.94
CA VAL A 110 4.17 -13.89 13.17
C VAL A 110 4.47 -12.87 14.26
N THR A 111 3.43 -12.33 14.91
CA THR A 111 3.55 -11.33 15.98
C THR A 111 2.73 -11.71 17.21
N LYS A 112 3.03 -11.06 18.33
CA LYS A 112 2.19 -11.10 19.55
C LYS A 112 1.30 -9.87 19.66
N GLU A 113 1.64 -8.79 18.97
CA GLU A 113 0.83 -7.59 18.84
C GLU A 113 -0.27 -7.79 17.79
N SER A 114 -1.44 -7.18 18.02
CA SER A 114 -2.58 -7.21 17.10
C SER A 114 -2.44 -6.28 15.90
N PHE A 115 -1.26 -5.67 15.72
CA PHE A 115 -0.98 -4.76 14.61
C PHE A 115 0.43 -4.96 14.07
N VAL A 116 0.62 -4.59 12.81
CA VAL A 116 1.90 -4.66 12.12
C VAL A 116 2.06 -3.50 11.15
N TYR A 117 3.30 -3.03 11.01
CA TYR A 117 3.68 -2.08 9.98
C TYR A 117 4.30 -2.85 8.82
N TYR A 118 3.77 -2.66 7.63
CA TYR A 118 4.25 -3.30 6.41
C TYR A 118 4.40 -2.27 5.29
N ASN A 119 5.45 -2.40 4.49
CA ASN A 119 5.65 -1.53 3.32
C ASN A 119 5.58 -2.37 2.05
N TYR A 120 4.57 -2.11 1.22
CA TYR A 120 4.44 -2.75 -0.07
C TYR A 120 5.29 -2.05 -1.13
N SER A 121 6.26 -2.78 -1.68
CA SER A 121 7.15 -2.28 -2.73
C SER A 121 6.57 -2.40 -4.15
N THR A 122 5.47 -3.13 -4.33
CA THR A 122 4.89 -3.42 -5.65
C THR A 122 3.42 -3.08 -5.71
N VAL A 123 3.01 -2.61 -6.89
CA VAL A 123 1.66 -2.14 -7.18
C VAL A 123 0.71 -3.31 -7.42
N GLY A 124 -0.59 -3.05 -7.31
CA GLY A 124 -1.65 -4.01 -7.57
C GLY A 124 -2.50 -4.34 -6.34
N ASN A 125 -3.48 -5.21 -6.57
CA ASN A 125 -4.41 -5.63 -5.52
C ASN A 125 -3.74 -6.67 -4.63
N ARG A 126 -3.66 -6.36 -3.34
CA ARG A 126 -3.11 -7.21 -2.29
C ARG A 126 -4.22 -7.64 -1.35
N THR A 127 -4.27 -8.93 -1.04
CA THR A 127 -5.19 -9.47 -0.05
C THR A 127 -4.38 -9.90 1.16
N VAL A 128 -4.61 -9.23 2.28
CA VAL A 128 -3.98 -9.60 3.55
C VAL A 128 -4.85 -10.66 4.19
N HIS A 129 -4.24 -11.79 4.53
CA HIS A 129 -4.84 -12.85 5.33
C HIS A 129 -4.24 -12.83 6.74
N LEU A 130 -5.09 -12.84 7.75
CA LEU A 130 -4.70 -12.93 9.14
C LEU A 130 -5.34 -14.17 9.75
N LYS A 131 -4.52 -15.06 10.32
CA LYS A 131 -4.97 -16.12 11.22
C LYS A 131 -4.62 -15.74 12.66
N VAL A 132 -5.63 -15.68 13.51
CA VAL A 132 -5.50 -15.39 14.95
C VAL A 132 -5.66 -16.67 15.72
N VAL A 133 -4.79 -16.86 16.71
CA VAL A 133 -4.86 -17.97 17.66
C VAL A 133 -4.92 -17.40 19.06
N ALA A 134 -5.94 -17.77 19.83
CA ALA A 134 -6.06 -17.48 21.25
C ALA A 134 -5.89 -18.77 22.05
N GLU A 135 -5.03 -18.76 23.06
CA GLU A 135 -4.67 -19.93 23.87
C GLU A 135 -4.74 -19.59 25.36
N TRP A 136 -5.42 -20.43 26.16
CA TRP A 136 -5.49 -20.27 27.61
C TRP A 136 -5.62 -21.62 28.33
N GLU A 137 -5.36 -21.63 29.64
CA GLU A 137 -5.61 -22.79 30.49
C GLU A 137 -7.02 -22.73 31.08
N GLU A 138 -7.77 -23.82 30.94
CA GLU A 138 -9.08 -24.03 31.55
C GLU A 138 -9.02 -25.20 32.54
N ILE A 139 -9.70 -25.08 33.68
CA ILE A 139 -9.77 -26.15 34.69
C ILE A 139 -10.95 -27.07 34.33
N GLY A 140 -10.67 -28.31 33.95
CA GLY A 140 -11.71 -29.29 33.62
C GLY A 140 -12.53 -29.71 34.83
N SER A 141 -13.86 -29.79 34.70
CA SER A 141 -14.79 -30.06 35.81
C SER A 141 -14.69 -31.47 36.41
N SER A 142 -14.07 -32.43 35.71
CA SER A 142 -14.09 -33.84 36.11
C SER A 142 -12.79 -34.40 36.71
N THR A 143 -11.63 -33.77 36.50
CA THR A 143 -10.33 -34.34 36.94
C THR A 143 -9.36 -33.35 37.61
N ASN A 144 -9.73 -32.08 37.83
CA ASN A 144 -8.81 -31.04 38.34
C ASN A 144 -7.53 -30.89 37.49
N GLN A 145 -7.55 -31.41 36.25
CA GLN A 145 -6.48 -31.31 35.28
C GLN A 145 -6.61 -29.99 34.53
N ARG A 146 -5.49 -29.31 34.35
CA ARG A 146 -5.41 -28.12 33.50
C ARG A 146 -5.44 -28.58 32.05
N LYS A 147 -6.42 -28.09 31.29
CA LYS A 147 -6.52 -28.32 29.86
C LYS A 147 -6.16 -27.03 29.15
N MET A 148 -5.22 -27.10 28.21
CA MET A 148 -5.00 -26.00 27.28
C MET A 148 -6.16 -25.98 26.27
N VAL A 149 -6.79 -24.81 26.14
CA VAL A 149 -7.86 -24.54 25.18
C VAL A 149 -7.34 -23.57 24.13
N GLN A 150 -7.71 -23.82 22.88
CA GLN A 150 -7.32 -23.00 21.75
C GLN A 150 -8.55 -22.62 20.93
N LYS A 151 -8.61 -21.35 20.53
CA LYS A 151 -9.58 -20.84 19.56
C LYS A 151 -8.86 -20.14 18.43
N THR A 152 -9.45 -20.21 17.24
CA THR A 152 -8.88 -19.62 16.03
C THR A 152 -9.88 -18.68 15.36
N GLY A 153 -9.37 -17.73 14.59
CA GLY A 153 -10.18 -16.92 13.68
C GLY A 153 -9.37 -16.59 12.43
N ASP A 154 -10.02 -16.58 11.28
CA ASP A 154 -9.42 -16.26 9.99
C ASP A 154 -10.08 -15.01 9.42
N PHE A 155 -9.26 -14.04 9.02
CA PHE A 155 -9.70 -12.72 8.59
C PHE A 155 -9.00 -12.33 7.30
N THR A 156 -9.71 -11.63 6.43
CA THR A 156 -9.18 -11.17 5.15
C THR A 156 -9.59 -9.75 4.87
N THR A 157 -8.68 -8.96 4.30
CA THR A 157 -8.96 -7.61 3.84
C THR A 157 -8.16 -7.31 2.58
N ALA A 158 -8.66 -6.41 1.74
CA ALA A 158 -8.05 -6.10 0.45
C ALA A 158 -7.56 -4.65 0.42
N LEU A 159 -6.43 -4.45 -0.26
CA LEU A 159 -5.78 -3.16 -0.48
C LEU A 159 -5.47 -3.03 -1.97
N GLU A 160 -5.90 -1.93 -2.62
CA GLU A 160 -5.51 -1.65 -4.00
C GLU A 160 -4.38 -0.62 -4.01
N LEU A 161 -3.18 -1.07 -4.41
CA LEU A 161 -2.02 -0.20 -4.53
C LEU A 161 -1.93 0.34 -5.95
N LEU A 162 -2.16 1.63 -6.12
CA LEU A 162 -2.09 2.31 -7.40
C LEU A 162 -0.71 2.95 -7.61
N GLU A 163 -0.16 2.78 -8.81
CA GLU A 163 1.02 3.52 -9.29
C GLU A 163 0.56 4.62 -10.23
N THR A 164 1.19 5.80 -10.16
CA THR A 164 1.12 6.78 -11.24
C THR A 164 2.43 6.76 -12.03
N ARG A 165 2.35 6.42 -13.32
CA ARG A 165 3.51 6.40 -14.20
C ARG A 165 3.62 7.68 -15.01
N VAL A 166 4.84 7.99 -15.46
CA VAL A 166 5.09 9.08 -16.42
C VAL A 166 4.25 8.86 -17.69
N MET A 167 3.68 9.94 -18.23
CA MET A 167 2.77 9.94 -19.39
C MET A 167 1.46 9.17 -19.21
N GLU A 168 1.13 8.73 -18.00
CA GLU A 168 -0.17 8.16 -17.67
C GLU A 168 -1.12 9.25 -17.17
N ASN A 169 -2.39 9.18 -17.57
CA ASN A 169 -3.40 10.14 -17.12
C ASN A 169 -3.86 9.76 -15.70
N LEU A 170 -3.45 10.54 -14.70
CA LEU A 170 -3.96 10.44 -13.35
C LEU A 170 -5.33 11.13 -13.27
N SER A 171 -6.36 10.36 -12.91
CA SER A 171 -7.69 10.87 -12.59
C SER A 171 -7.95 10.78 -11.09
N LEU A 172 -8.08 11.94 -10.42
CA LEU A 172 -8.40 12.06 -9.00
C LEU A 172 -9.82 12.61 -8.82
N SER A 173 -10.65 11.93 -8.03
CA SER A 173 -11.97 12.42 -7.64
C SER A 173 -11.90 13.16 -6.30
N LEU A 174 -12.10 14.47 -6.31
CA LEU A 174 -12.14 15.32 -5.13
C LEU A 174 -13.58 15.39 -4.61
N GLN A 175 -13.83 14.85 -3.42
CA GLN A 175 -15.10 15.01 -2.70
C GLN A 175 -15.01 16.19 -1.74
N ILE A 176 -15.96 17.12 -1.85
CA ILE A 176 -15.97 18.39 -1.13
C ILE A 176 -17.28 18.50 -0.35
N ASN A 177 -17.16 18.57 0.97
CA ASN A 177 -18.30 18.72 1.87
C ASN A 177 -18.59 20.22 2.07
N GLY A 178 -19.51 20.77 1.30
CA GLY A 178 -19.95 22.16 1.42
C GLY A 178 -21.17 22.47 0.56
N SER A 179 -21.85 23.58 0.88
CA SER A 179 -23.01 24.06 0.11
C SER A 179 -22.55 24.87 -1.10
N PRO A 180 -22.96 24.53 -2.33
CA PRO A 180 -22.65 25.31 -3.54
C PRO A 180 -23.18 26.76 -3.48
N PRO A 181 -22.61 27.71 -4.26
CA PRO A 181 -21.49 27.53 -5.20
C PRO A 181 -20.13 27.58 -4.50
N LEU A 182 -19.25 26.63 -4.82
CA LEU A 182 -17.91 26.57 -4.25
C LEU A 182 -16.87 26.97 -5.30
N THR A 183 -15.86 27.73 -4.89
CA THR A 183 -14.72 28.08 -5.74
C THR A 183 -13.55 27.16 -5.39
N LEU A 184 -13.21 26.26 -6.30
CA LEU A 184 -12.08 25.34 -6.21
C LEU A 184 -10.85 25.94 -6.89
N CYS A 185 -9.70 25.85 -6.25
CA CYS A 185 -8.41 26.33 -6.73
C CYS A 185 -7.39 25.23 -6.47
N TRP A 186 -6.79 24.66 -7.52
CA TRP A 186 -5.84 23.56 -7.37
C TRP A 186 -4.54 23.81 -8.13
N LEU A 187 -3.45 23.21 -7.66
CA LEU A 187 -2.13 23.30 -8.27
C LEU A 187 -1.34 22.03 -7.98
N ILE A 188 -0.58 21.57 -8.98
CA ILE A 188 0.36 20.44 -8.84
C ILE A 188 1.78 20.97 -9.06
N LYS A 189 2.67 20.73 -8.10
CA LYS A 189 4.09 21.10 -8.14
C LYS A 189 4.97 20.06 -7.46
N SER A 190 6.29 20.19 -7.54
CA SER A 190 7.25 19.32 -6.84
C SER A 190 7.25 19.45 -5.31
N GLU A 191 6.60 20.47 -4.77
CA GLU A 191 6.54 20.79 -3.35
C GLU A 191 5.13 21.28 -2.97
N CYS A 192 4.67 21.00 -1.75
CA CYS A 192 3.39 21.49 -1.25
C CYS A 192 3.51 22.98 -0.93
N ILE A 193 2.76 23.82 -1.63
CA ILE A 193 2.77 25.27 -1.41
C ILE A 193 1.36 25.77 -1.06
N PRO A 194 1.24 26.64 -0.05
CA PRO A 194 -0.03 27.27 0.27
C PRO A 194 -0.49 28.10 -0.92
N LEU A 195 -1.75 27.91 -1.29
CA LEU A 195 -2.33 28.65 -2.39
C LEU A 195 -2.80 30.00 -1.86
N GLU A 196 -2.11 31.07 -2.26
CA GLU A 196 -2.49 32.46 -2.02
C GLU A 196 -2.58 33.20 -3.37
N GLY A 197 -3.72 33.87 -3.62
CA GLY A 197 -3.97 34.58 -4.88
C GLY A 197 -4.30 33.69 -6.09
N GLU A 198 -3.96 34.17 -7.30
CA GLU A 198 -4.32 33.62 -8.62
C GLU A 198 -3.33 32.56 -9.18
N LYS A 199 -2.44 32.00 -8.35
CA LYS A 199 -1.41 31.04 -8.80
C LYS A 199 -1.92 29.59 -8.95
N CYS A 200 -3.20 29.39 -9.24
CA CYS A 200 -3.82 28.08 -9.28
C CYS A 200 -4.85 27.99 -10.41
N HIS A 201 -5.21 26.76 -10.77
CA HIS A 201 -6.31 26.50 -11.68
C HIS A 201 -7.63 26.66 -10.94
N LEU A 202 -8.36 27.73 -11.24
CA LEU A 202 -9.60 28.11 -10.56
C LEU A 202 -10.83 27.59 -11.32
N VAL A 203 -11.75 26.94 -10.59
CA VAL A 203 -12.95 26.29 -11.13
C VAL A 203 -14.11 26.55 -10.17
N VAL A 204 -15.25 27.01 -10.70
CA VAL A 204 -16.48 27.11 -9.92
C VAL A 204 -17.23 25.79 -10.04
N ILE A 205 -17.58 25.19 -8.91
CA ILE A 205 -18.30 23.92 -8.84
C ILE A 205 -19.70 24.12 -8.22
N ASN A 206 -20.69 23.48 -8.85
CA ASN A 206 -22.09 23.51 -8.41
C ASN A 206 -22.50 22.26 -7.61
N GLY A 207 -21.57 21.33 -7.38
CA GLY A 207 -21.80 20.07 -6.67
C GLY A 207 -20.69 19.75 -5.68
N SER A 208 -20.78 18.58 -5.05
CA SER A 208 -19.85 18.09 -4.03
C SER A 208 -18.68 17.27 -4.58
N TYR A 209 -18.55 17.15 -5.90
CA TYR A 209 -17.53 16.32 -6.55
C TYR A 209 -16.87 17.06 -7.70
N TYR A 210 -15.55 16.90 -7.84
CA TYR A 210 -14.78 17.38 -8.97
C TYR A 210 -13.74 16.34 -9.40
N ASN A 211 -13.71 16.01 -10.69
CA ASN A 211 -12.73 15.09 -11.24
C ASN A 211 -11.57 15.87 -11.85
N LEU A 212 -10.39 15.71 -11.24
CA LEU A 212 -9.14 16.27 -11.71
C LEU A 212 -8.41 15.25 -12.58
N SER A 213 -8.04 15.65 -13.81
CA SER A 213 -7.24 14.84 -14.73
C SER A 213 -5.93 15.56 -14.99
N HIS A 214 -4.80 14.88 -14.77
CA HIS A 214 -3.47 15.43 -14.99
C HIS A 214 -2.51 14.37 -15.53
N THR A 215 -1.61 14.77 -16.41
CA THR A 215 -0.59 13.90 -16.99
C THR A 215 0.78 14.44 -16.60
N PHE A 216 1.59 13.60 -15.97
CA PHE A 216 2.94 13.96 -15.54
C PHE A 216 3.94 13.66 -16.65
N SER A 217 4.74 14.67 -17.01
CA SER A 217 5.79 14.54 -18.03
C SER A 217 7.08 13.93 -17.47
N ASP A 218 7.34 14.12 -16.19
CA ASP A 218 8.58 13.70 -15.53
C ASP A 218 8.27 12.83 -14.31
N ALA A 219 9.21 11.94 -13.98
CA ALA A 219 9.15 11.17 -12.75
C ALA A 219 9.62 12.02 -11.58
N GLY A 220 9.01 11.84 -10.42
CA GLY A 220 9.33 12.60 -9.23
C GLY A 220 8.23 12.59 -8.19
N GLN A 221 8.51 13.24 -7.07
CA GLN A 221 7.48 13.55 -6.08
C GLN A 221 6.82 14.87 -6.46
N TYR A 222 5.50 14.86 -6.45
CA TYR A 222 4.65 16.00 -6.67
C TYR A 222 3.69 16.15 -5.50
N CYS A 223 3.13 17.34 -5.33
CA CYS A 223 2.10 17.64 -4.35
C CYS A 223 0.97 18.38 -5.02
N LEU A 224 -0.24 17.84 -4.87
CA LEU A 224 -1.50 18.48 -5.21
C LEU A 224 -1.92 19.35 -4.03
N SER A 225 -1.87 20.66 -4.23
CA SER A 225 -2.40 21.65 -3.31
C SER A 225 -3.80 22.04 -3.76
N VAL A 226 -4.77 22.01 -2.85
CA VAL A 226 -6.19 22.31 -3.12
C VAL A 226 -6.70 23.33 -2.12
N ARG A 227 -7.35 24.38 -2.63
CA ARG A 227 -8.04 25.41 -1.87
C ARG A 227 -9.50 25.47 -2.31
N VAL A 228 -10.42 25.44 -1.36
CA VAL A 228 -11.86 25.58 -1.59
C VAL A 228 -12.37 26.78 -0.80
N GLU A 229 -13.20 27.61 -1.42
CA GLU A 229 -13.80 28.79 -0.81
C GLU A 229 -15.31 28.86 -1.06
N ASN A 230 -16.07 29.30 -0.06
CA ASN A 230 -17.52 29.49 -0.13
C ASN A 230 -17.99 30.86 0.38
N GLY A 231 -17.32 31.94 -0.05
CA GLY A 231 -17.63 33.34 0.31
C GLY A 231 -17.51 33.71 1.80
N VAL A 232 -17.41 32.72 2.68
CA VAL A 232 -17.34 32.84 4.15
C VAL A 232 -16.17 32.02 4.68
N ASN A 233 -16.06 30.76 4.24
CA ASN A 233 -15.03 29.83 4.72
C ASN A 233 -14.05 29.47 3.59
N THR A 234 -12.78 29.34 3.97
CA THR A 234 -11.68 28.83 3.13
C THR A 234 -11.08 27.58 3.75
N LEU A 235 -10.95 26.51 2.97
CA LEU A 235 -10.30 25.26 3.38
C LEU A 235 -9.15 24.94 2.43
N GLN A 236 -8.02 24.49 2.96
CA GLN A 236 -6.86 24.05 2.17
C GLN A 236 -6.47 22.62 2.55
N ALA A 237 -6.11 21.83 1.56
CA ALA A 237 -5.65 20.44 1.71
C ALA A 237 -4.50 20.17 0.75
N TYR A 238 -3.62 19.24 1.14
CA TYR A 238 -2.47 18.82 0.36
C TYR A 238 -2.51 17.30 0.18
N HIS A 239 -2.08 16.83 -0.98
CA HIS A 239 -1.94 15.41 -1.26
C HIS A 239 -0.67 15.14 -2.05
N GLU A 240 0.22 14.30 -1.51
CA GLU A 240 1.46 13.91 -2.19
C GLU A 240 1.19 12.85 -3.27
N ILE A 241 1.92 12.95 -4.37
CA ILE A 241 1.78 12.11 -5.56
C ILE A 241 3.18 11.69 -5.99
N LYS A 242 3.48 10.39 -5.98
CA LYS A 242 4.76 9.84 -6.42
C LYS A 242 4.64 9.28 -7.84
N VAL A 243 5.31 9.91 -8.79
CA VAL A 243 5.31 9.53 -10.20
C VAL A 243 6.58 8.75 -10.52
N TRP A 244 6.39 7.54 -11.03
CA TRP A 244 7.50 6.64 -11.34
C TRP A 244 7.91 6.71 -12.81
N PRO A 245 9.22 6.63 -13.12
CA PRO A 245 9.70 6.69 -14.49
C PRO A 245 9.22 5.48 -15.27
N THR A 246 8.76 5.71 -16.50
CA THR A 246 8.50 4.64 -17.46
C THR A 246 9.84 4.13 -17.99
N GLY A 247 10.37 3.05 -17.41
CA GLY A 247 11.62 2.46 -17.89
C GLY A 247 11.99 1.16 -17.18
N ILE A 248 12.53 0.22 -17.94
CA ILE A 248 13.09 -1.04 -17.44
C ILE A 248 14.21 -0.70 -16.44
N HIS A 249 14.15 -1.24 -15.22
CA HIS A 249 15.18 -1.04 -14.20
C HIS A 249 16.59 -1.23 -14.79
N PRO A 250 17.56 -0.33 -14.52
CA PRO A 250 18.93 -0.44 -15.04
C PRO A 250 19.61 -1.79 -14.75
N ALA A 251 19.17 -2.48 -13.70
CA ALA A 251 19.64 -3.81 -13.31
C ALA A 251 19.40 -4.90 -14.39
N PHE A 252 18.33 -4.78 -15.19
CA PHE A 252 18.01 -5.74 -16.25
C PHE A 252 19.03 -5.71 -17.40
N PHE A 253 19.72 -4.58 -17.61
CA PHE A 253 20.80 -4.47 -18.60
C PHE A 253 22.18 -4.80 -18.04
N ALA A 254 22.39 -4.66 -16.73
CA ALA A 254 23.67 -4.95 -16.08
C ALA A 254 24.00 -6.46 -16.13
N LEU A 255 23.02 -7.33 -15.90
CA LEU A 255 23.20 -8.79 -15.88
C LEU A 255 23.71 -9.38 -17.22
N PRO A 256 23.10 -9.07 -18.39
CA PRO A 256 23.61 -9.56 -19.66
C PRO A 256 24.98 -8.95 -20.01
N CYS A 257 25.25 -7.69 -19.64
CA CYS A 257 26.56 -7.07 -19.84
C CYS A 257 27.67 -7.75 -19.01
N ILE A 258 27.41 -8.09 -17.75
CA ILE A 258 28.37 -8.80 -16.89
C ILE A 258 28.66 -10.19 -17.46
N ALA A 259 27.64 -10.89 -17.96
CA ALA A 259 27.81 -12.20 -18.59
C ALA A 259 28.62 -12.12 -19.90
N LEU A 260 28.42 -11.07 -20.72
CA LEU A 260 29.20 -10.87 -21.93
C LEU A 260 30.66 -10.51 -21.62
N LEU A 261 30.90 -9.65 -20.64
CA LEU A 261 32.26 -9.28 -20.21
C LEU A 261 33.02 -10.48 -19.61
N SER A 262 32.35 -11.33 -18.83
CA SER A 262 32.98 -12.54 -18.27
C SER A 262 33.30 -13.57 -19.36
N MET A 263 32.43 -13.74 -20.37
CA MET A 263 32.69 -14.58 -21.53
C MET A 263 33.88 -14.09 -22.36
N MET A 264 33.97 -12.77 -22.58
CA MET A 264 35.11 -12.17 -23.27
C MET A 264 36.43 -12.37 -22.52
N LEU A 265 36.43 -12.18 -21.19
CA LEU A 265 37.58 -12.45 -20.33
C LEU A 265 38.00 -13.93 -20.37
N ALA A 266 37.03 -14.85 -20.32
CA ALA A 266 37.29 -16.28 -20.41
C ALA A 266 37.90 -16.67 -21.77
N LEU A 267 37.40 -16.08 -22.86
CA LEU A 267 37.95 -16.26 -24.22
C LEU A 267 39.39 -15.73 -24.31
N VAL A 268 39.67 -14.55 -23.75
CA VAL A 268 41.04 -13.98 -23.72
C VAL A 268 41.99 -14.86 -22.91
N MET A 269 41.56 -15.35 -21.75
CA MET A 269 42.37 -16.28 -20.95
C MET A 269 42.61 -17.60 -21.68
N TYR A 270 41.59 -18.13 -22.36
CA TYR A 270 41.69 -19.36 -23.13
C TYR A 270 42.66 -19.23 -24.32
N THR A 271 42.60 -18.12 -25.07
CA THR A 271 43.52 -17.89 -26.19
C THR A 271 44.95 -17.67 -25.73
N ASN A 272 45.19 -16.97 -24.63
CA ASN A 272 46.52 -16.81 -24.03
C ASN A 272 47.08 -18.15 -23.52
N PHE A 273 46.26 -18.97 -22.85
CA PHE A 273 46.67 -20.30 -22.40
C PHE A 273 47.01 -21.22 -23.59
N ARG A 274 46.20 -21.14 -24.66
CA ARG A 274 46.41 -21.90 -25.89
C ARG A 274 47.64 -21.46 -26.67
N SER A 275 47.94 -20.16 -26.75
CA SER A 275 49.19 -19.68 -27.38
C SER A 275 50.42 -20.11 -26.58
N THR A 276 50.35 -20.05 -25.25
CA THR A 276 51.45 -20.48 -24.36
C THR A 276 51.71 -21.98 -24.46
N THR A 277 50.68 -22.79 -24.75
CA THR A 277 50.84 -24.23 -24.97
C THR A 277 51.32 -24.57 -26.38
N GLN A 278 50.97 -23.79 -27.41
CA GLN A 278 51.53 -23.96 -28.76
C GLN A 278 52.99 -23.50 -28.88
N GLN A 279 53.45 -22.57 -28.03
CA GLN A 279 54.86 -22.14 -28.03
C GLN A 279 55.84 -23.22 -27.54
N LYS A 280 55.36 -24.41 -27.10
CA LYS A 280 56.23 -25.51 -26.64
C LYS A 280 56.63 -26.50 -27.73
N ASP A 281 56.03 -26.45 -28.92
CA ASP A 281 56.44 -27.30 -30.05
C ASP A 281 56.71 -26.43 -31.29
N LEU A 282 57.92 -26.58 -31.84
CA LEU A 282 58.52 -25.89 -33.00
C LEU A 282 59.06 -24.46 -32.79
N ILE A 283 60.32 -24.40 -32.36
CA ILE A 283 61.24 -23.35 -32.84
C ILE A 283 61.91 -23.89 -34.10
N GLU A 284 61.45 -23.46 -35.28
CA GLU A 284 62.30 -23.36 -36.47
C GLU A 284 61.84 -22.16 -37.33
N VAL A 285 62.69 -21.12 -37.28
CA VAL A 285 62.92 -19.97 -38.19
C VAL A 285 61.84 -19.62 -39.25
N SER A 286 61.22 -18.44 -39.14
CA SER A 286 61.27 -17.35 -40.16
C SER A 286 60.20 -16.25 -39.92
N LEU A 287 60.68 -15.04 -39.59
CA LEU A 287 60.20 -13.70 -40.00
C LEU A 287 58.75 -13.50 -40.53
N LEU A 288 57.93 -12.68 -39.86
CA LEU A 288 57.39 -11.37 -40.34
C LEU A 288 56.25 -10.81 -39.44
N ILE A 289 56.49 -9.63 -38.86
CA ILE A 289 55.64 -8.43 -38.70
C ILE A 289 54.10 -8.61 -38.69
N PHE A 290 53.44 -8.20 -37.59
CA PHE A 290 52.12 -7.54 -37.66
C PHE A 290 52.01 -6.40 -36.63
N VAL A 291 51.59 -5.25 -37.16
CA VAL A 291 51.53 -3.91 -36.59
C VAL A 291 50.39 -3.78 -35.57
N LEU A 292 50.66 -3.19 -34.40
CA LEU A 292 49.65 -2.70 -33.47
C LEU A 292 49.04 -1.40 -34.03
N ASN A 293 47.80 -1.46 -34.52
CA ASN A 293 46.95 -0.27 -34.62
C ASN A 293 46.02 -0.24 -33.41
N LEU A 294 46.33 0.66 -32.47
CA LEU A 294 45.41 1.15 -31.46
C LEU A 294 44.51 2.19 -32.12
N GLU A 295 43.28 1.83 -32.46
CA GLU A 295 42.26 2.79 -32.87
C GLU A 295 41.27 2.99 -31.72
N TYR A 296 41.26 4.23 -31.23
CA TYR A 296 40.43 4.76 -30.16
C TYR A 296 38.97 4.79 -30.66
N CYS A 297 38.04 4.11 -29.98
CA CYS A 297 36.61 4.23 -30.30
C CYS A 297 36.04 5.45 -29.56
N GLU A 298 35.96 6.58 -30.28
CA GLU A 298 35.35 7.82 -29.83
C GLU A 298 33.82 7.64 -29.80
N ILE A 299 33.19 7.95 -28.67
CA ILE A 299 31.73 7.84 -28.47
C ILE A 299 31.04 8.92 -29.30
N HIS A 300 30.47 8.53 -30.44
CA HIS A 300 29.70 9.43 -31.30
C HIS A 300 28.28 9.60 -30.75
N LYS A 301 27.95 10.82 -30.31
CA LYS A 301 26.61 11.25 -29.88
C LYS A 301 25.80 11.62 -31.12
N GLU A 302 24.88 10.76 -31.54
CA GLU A 302 23.94 11.08 -32.64
C GLU A 302 22.76 11.91 -32.11
N SER A 303 22.78 13.20 -32.46
CA SER A 303 21.62 14.09 -32.42
C SER A 303 20.97 14.08 -33.79
N TYR A 304 19.68 13.76 -33.84
CA TYR A 304 18.85 13.78 -35.04
C TYR A 304 18.84 15.18 -35.68
N GLY A 305 18.96 15.20 -37.00
CA GLY A 305 19.14 16.38 -37.82
C GLY A 305 17.88 17.22 -38.06
N LEU A 306 18.13 18.48 -38.43
CA LEU A 306 17.25 19.29 -39.25
C LEU A 306 18.08 19.89 -40.40
N LEU A 307 17.61 19.66 -41.62
CA LEU A 307 18.11 20.21 -42.89
C LEU A 307 18.12 21.77 -42.84
N HIS A 308 18.87 22.58 -43.60
CA HIS A 308 19.31 22.61 -45.01
C HIS A 308 20.25 23.88 -45.16
N PRO A 309 20.71 24.32 -46.35
CA PRO A 309 22.12 24.21 -46.75
C PRO A 309 22.86 25.55 -47.02
N LEU A 310 24.17 25.40 -47.32
CA LEU A 310 24.97 26.19 -48.29
C LEU A 310 25.29 27.67 -47.97
N TYR A 311 26.53 27.94 -47.55
CA TYR A 311 27.50 28.66 -48.40
C TYR A 311 28.96 28.49 -47.90
N LYS A 312 29.84 28.10 -48.82
CA LYS A 312 31.32 28.13 -48.73
C LYS A 312 31.81 29.55 -49.07
N PRO A 313 33.14 29.83 -49.05
CA PRO A 313 34.03 29.99 -47.90
C PRO A 313 34.64 31.42 -47.94
N VAL A 314 35.62 31.74 -47.10
CA VAL A 314 36.90 32.41 -47.51
C VAL A 314 37.66 32.82 -46.24
N LYS A 315 38.76 32.09 -46.01
CA LYS A 315 40.10 32.54 -45.54
C LYS A 315 40.24 34.08 -45.44
N THR A 316 40.83 34.72 -44.43
CA THR A 316 42.04 34.38 -43.68
C THR A 316 42.51 35.59 -42.85
N TYR A 317 43.38 35.29 -41.88
CA TYR A 317 44.45 36.09 -41.24
C TYR A 317 44.09 37.21 -40.25
N THR A 318 44.58 36.96 -39.04
CA THR A 318 44.94 37.87 -37.95
C THR A 318 45.88 39.00 -38.37
N VAL A 319 45.63 40.17 -37.80
CA VAL A 319 46.65 40.94 -37.05
C VAL A 319 46.07 41.20 -35.67
#